data_AF-A0A923XLL6-F1
#
_entry.id   AF-A0A923XLL6-F1
#
_cell.length_a   1.000
_cell.length_b   1.000
_cell.length_c   1.000
_cell.angle_alpha   90.00
_cell.angle_beta   90.00
_cell.angle_gamma   90.00
#
_symmetry.space_group_name_H-M   'P 1'
#
loop_
_entity.id
_entity.type
_entity.pdbx_description
1 polymer ?
#
loop_
_entity_poly.entity_id
_entity_poly.type
_entity_poly.pdbx_seq_one_letter_code
_entity_poly.pdbx_strand_id
1 'polypeptide(L)'
;MDSTNNPQNVSQPHKKVERTEESPQLLQVASSSLPSSVAGAIAGMIREKGFCELQAIGAGAVNQSVKAIAIARGYMAPSGVDLVCVPAFVDVKINGEDRTAIKFVIEPRQQRTH
;
A
#
# COMPACT_ATOMS: atom_id res chain seq x y z
N MET A 1 7.64 -24.32 55.88
CA MET A 1 6.35 -24.28 55.18
C MET A 1 6.00 -22.81 55.03
N ASP A 2 6.85 -22.07 54.34
CA ASP A 2 7.07 -22.05 52.89
C ASP A 2 6.05 -21.15 52.19
N SER A 3 6.65 -20.33 51.34
CA SER A 3 6.19 -19.08 50.76
C SER A 3 5.22 -19.30 49.59
N THR A 4 4.81 -18.18 48.98
CA THR A 4 4.09 -18.03 47.70
C THR A 4 2.56 -18.11 47.83
N ASN A 5 1.73 -17.23 47.27
CA ASN A 5 1.81 -16.56 45.98
C ASN A 5 0.75 -15.43 45.94
N ASN A 6 1.13 -14.14 45.99
CA ASN A 6 1.28 -13.20 44.85
C ASN A 6 -0.01 -12.48 44.40
N PRO A 7 -0.11 -11.14 44.60
CA PRO A 7 -1.14 -10.30 43.99
C PRO A 7 -0.76 -9.94 42.55
N GLN A 8 -1.03 -10.84 41.61
CA GLN A 8 -1.06 -10.54 40.18
C GLN A 8 -2.29 -11.16 39.52
N ASN A 9 -3.41 -10.46 39.60
CA ASN A 9 -4.36 -10.47 38.50
C ASN A 9 -4.71 -9.03 38.16
N VAL A 10 -3.71 -8.35 37.61
CA VAL A 10 -3.92 -7.16 36.81
C VAL A 10 -4.63 -7.65 35.55
N SER A 11 -5.96 -7.70 35.58
CA SER A 11 -6.77 -7.82 34.38
C SER A 11 -6.54 -6.55 33.57
N GLN A 12 -5.50 -6.59 32.73
CA GLN A 12 -5.22 -5.57 31.74
C GLN A 12 -6.47 -5.45 30.84
N PRO A 13 -7.04 -4.25 30.67
CA PRO A 13 -8.03 -4.06 29.63
C PRO A 13 -7.33 -4.34 28.30
N HIS A 14 -7.90 -5.27 27.52
CA HIS A 14 -7.51 -5.53 26.15
C HIS A 14 -7.32 -4.19 25.43
N LYS A 15 -6.06 -3.86 25.14
CA LYS A 15 -5.70 -2.68 24.37
C LYS A 15 -6.29 -2.90 22.98
N LYS A 16 -7.51 -2.39 22.75
CA LYS A 16 -8.06 -2.20 21.42
C LYS A 16 -7.04 -1.31 20.71
N VAL A 17 -6.23 -1.91 19.86
CA VAL A 17 -5.34 -1.17 18.98
C VAL A 17 -6.27 -0.41 18.05
N GLU A 18 -6.64 0.79 18.46
CA GLU A 18 -7.11 1.83 17.54
C GLU A 18 -5.99 1.95 16.50
N ARG A 19 -6.19 1.33 15.34
CA ARG A 19 -5.45 1.76 14.15
C ARG A 19 -5.86 3.20 13.98
N THR A 20 -4.98 4.12 14.34
CA THR A 20 -5.03 5.47 13.80
C THR A 20 -5.09 5.28 12.29
N GLU A 21 -6.22 5.67 11.68
CA GLU A 21 -6.42 5.71 10.24
C GLU A 21 -5.44 6.76 9.66
N GLU A 22 -4.14 6.45 9.64
CA GLU A 22 -3.23 7.13 8.74
C GLU A 22 -3.75 6.80 7.35
N SER A 23 -4.33 7.80 6.70
CA SER A 23 -4.83 7.65 5.36
C SER A 23 -3.76 6.99 4.50
N PRO A 24 -4.08 5.88 3.80
CA PRO A 24 -3.13 5.23 2.93
C PRO A 24 -2.58 6.30 1.99
N GLN A 25 -1.25 6.50 2.02
CA GLN A 25 -0.64 7.61 1.30
C GLN A 25 -0.77 7.34 -0.19
N LEU A 26 -1.79 7.95 -0.77
CA LEU A 26 -2.22 7.77 -2.15
C LEU A 26 -1.25 8.49 -3.08
N LEU A 27 -0.65 7.77 -4.02
CA LEU A 27 0.20 8.36 -5.05
C LEU A 27 -0.63 8.66 -6.31
N GLN A 28 -0.86 9.94 -6.56
CA GLN A 28 -1.51 10.38 -7.79
C GLN A 28 -0.50 10.36 -8.95
N VAL A 29 -0.89 9.72 -10.05
CA VAL A 29 -0.07 9.58 -11.26
C VAL A 29 -0.72 10.36 -12.39
N ALA A 30 0.08 11.16 -13.08
CA ALA A 30 -0.30 11.90 -14.28
C ALA A 30 0.31 11.27 -15.53
N SER A 31 -0.16 11.66 -16.71
CA SER A 31 0.45 11.26 -17.98
C SER A 31 1.91 11.71 -18.13
N SER A 32 2.28 12.81 -17.48
CA SER A 32 3.64 13.36 -17.44
C SER A 32 4.54 12.75 -16.36
N SER A 33 3.99 11.92 -15.47
CA SER A 33 4.79 11.27 -14.42
C SER A 33 5.85 10.36 -15.03
N LEU A 34 7.07 10.42 -14.49
CA LEU A 34 8.16 9.53 -14.88
C LEU A 34 7.99 8.16 -14.21
N PRO A 35 7.87 7.05 -14.97
CA PRO A 35 7.62 5.74 -14.39
C PRO A 35 8.69 5.29 -13.39
N SER A 36 9.96 5.63 -13.60
CA SER A 36 11.06 5.30 -12.68
C SER A 36 10.93 6.02 -11.33
N SER A 37 10.54 7.29 -11.33
CA SER A 37 10.31 8.05 -10.09
C SER A 37 9.14 7.48 -9.30
N VAL A 38 8.02 7.16 -9.97
CA VAL A 38 6.86 6.51 -9.34
C VAL A 38 7.24 5.12 -8.82
N ALA A 39 8.05 4.35 -9.56
CA ALA A 39 8.54 3.04 -9.14
C ALA A 39 9.37 3.11 -7.85
N GLY A 40 10.24 4.12 -7.73
CA GLY A 40 11.00 4.38 -6.51
C GLY A 40 10.09 4.62 -5.31
N ALA A 41 9.06 5.46 -5.49
CA ALA A 41 8.06 5.73 -4.45
C ALA A 41 7.27 4.48 -4.04
N ILE A 42 6.81 3.67 -5.01
CA ILE A 42 6.15 2.38 -4.75
C ILE A 42 7.08 1.49 -3.91
N ALA A 43 8.33 1.32 -4.33
CA ALA A 43 9.27 0.43 -3.64
C ALA A 43 9.61 0.93 -2.23
N GLY A 44 9.65 2.25 -1.99
CA GLY A 44 9.78 2.83 -0.64
C GLY A 44 8.56 2.50 0.23
N MET A 45 7.36 2.78 -0.28
CA MET A 45 6.09 2.53 0.41
C MET A 45 5.89 1.05 0.76
N ILE A 46 6.24 0.13 -0.14
CA ILE A 46 6.17 -1.31 0.14
C ILE A 46 7.13 -1.71 1.27
N ARG A 47 8.34 -1.14 1.33
CA ARG A 47 9.31 -1.44 2.41
C ARG A 47 8.87 -0.87 3.75
N GLU A 48 8.28 0.31 3.76
CA GLU A 48 7.89 1.03 4.98
C GLU A 48 6.55 0.56 5.54
N LYS A 49 5.55 0.38 4.66
CA LYS A 49 4.15 0.16 5.07
C LYS A 49 3.59 -1.20 4.64
N GLY A 50 4.29 -1.92 3.75
CA GLY A 50 3.84 -3.21 3.23
C GLY A 50 2.77 -3.13 2.13
N PHE A 51 2.32 -1.92 1.76
CA PHE A 51 1.36 -1.72 0.67
C PHE A 51 1.55 -0.33 0.03
N CYS A 52 1.01 -0.14 -1.17
CA CYS A 52 0.99 1.14 -1.88
C CYS A 52 -0.31 1.27 -2.68
N GLU A 53 -0.90 2.47 -2.70
CA GLU A 53 -2.03 2.78 -3.56
C GLU A 53 -1.63 3.84 -4.59
N LEU A 54 -1.89 3.56 -5.87
CA LEU A 54 -1.80 4.55 -6.94
C LEU A 54 -3.19 4.96 -7.40
N GLN A 55 -3.35 6.21 -7.82
CA GLN A 55 -4.53 6.67 -8.51
C GLN A 55 -4.16 7.35 -9.82
N ALA A 56 -4.86 6.98 -10.89
CA ALA A 56 -4.62 7.49 -12.23
C ALA A 56 -5.92 7.80 -12.96
N ILE A 57 -5.92 8.90 -13.72
CA ILE A 57 -7.07 9.32 -14.54
C ILE A 57 -6.62 9.52 -15.98
N GLY A 58 -7.34 8.87 -16.88
CA GLY A 58 -7.03 8.87 -18.31
C GLY A 58 -5.95 7.86 -18.69
N ALA A 59 -5.94 7.50 -19.99
CA ALA A 59 -5.10 6.43 -20.53
C ALA A 59 -3.60 6.67 -20.32
N GLY A 60 -3.15 7.92 -20.43
CA GLY A 60 -1.74 8.28 -20.24
C GLY A 60 -1.27 7.99 -18.81
N ALA A 61 -2.00 8.46 -17.81
CA ALA A 61 -1.68 8.21 -16.40
C ALA A 61 -1.69 6.72 -16.06
N VAL A 62 -2.71 5.99 -16.54
CA VAL A 62 -2.83 4.53 -16.36
C VAL A 62 -1.61 3.79 -16.93
N ASN A 63 -1.17 4.16 -18.14
CA ASN A 63 0.02 3.58 -18.74
C ASN A 63 1.29 3.84 -17.91
N GLN A 64 1.44 5.05 -17.35
CA GLN A 64 2.58 5.37 -16.48
C GLN A 64 2.52 4.58 -15.16
N SER A 65 1.35 4.41 -14.57
CA SER A 65 1.16 3.57 -13.37
C SER A 65 1.59 2.13 -13.63
N VAL A 66 1.13 1.53 -14.73
CA VAL A 66 1.48 0.13 -15.06
C VAL A 66 2.98 -0.03 -15.32
N LYS A 67 3.61 0.90 -16.06
CA LYS A 67 5.07 0.90 -16.25
C LYS A 67 5.83 1.02 -14.92
N ALA A 68 5.37 1.91 -14.04
CA ALA A 68 5.99 2.09 -12.73
C ALA A 68 5.88 0.82 -11.87
N ILE A 69 4.73 0.15 -11.87
CA ILE A 69 4.53 -1.14 -11.17
C ILE A 69 5.50 -2.20 -11.72
N ALA A 70 5.65 -2.29 -13.03
CA ALA A 70 6.58 -3.24 -13.66
C ALA A 70 8.04 -2.97 -13.24
N ILE A 71 8.47 -1.71 -13.22
CA ILE A 71 9.81 -1.32 -12.77
C ILE A 71 9.99 -1.60 -11.27
N ALA A 72 8.99 -1.25 -10.44
CA ALA A 72 9.02 -1.47 -9.00
C ALA A 72 9.18 -2.96 -8.64
N ARG A 73 8.52 -3.86 -9.39
CA ARG A 73 8.76 -5.31 -9.26
C ARG A 73 10.23 -5.68 -9.48
N GLY A 74 10.87 -5.08 -10.48
CA GLY A 74 12.31 -5.24 -10.70
C GLY A 74 13.17 -4.73 -9.55
N TYR A 75 12.79 -3.61 -8.91
CA TYR A 75 13.48 -3.07 -7.74
C TYR A 75 13.33 -3.92 -6.48
N MET A 76 12.23 -4.68 -6.36
CA MET A 76 11.94 -5.54 -5.21
C MET A 76 12.50 -6.96 -5.35
N ALA A 77 12.76 -7.41 -6.59
CA ALA A 77 13.26 -8.75 -6.87
C ALA A 77 14.58 -9.10 -6.14
N PRO A 78 15.60 -8.22 -6.02
CA PRO A 78 16.82 -8.53 -5.26
C PRO A 78 16.59 -8.81 -3.77
N SER A 79 15.47 -8.33 -3.22
CA SER A 79 15.06 -8.60 -1.83
C SER A 79 14.15 -9.84 -1.71
N GLY A 80 13.96 -10.60 -2.80
CA GLY A 80 13.09 -11.78 -2.82
C GLY A 80 11.59 -11.47 -2.73
N VAL A 81 11.19 -10.20 -2.95
CA VAL A 81 9.80 -9.75 -2.87
C VAL A 81 9.23 -9.60 -4.28
N ASP A 82 8.19 -10.38 -4.60
CA ASP A 82 7.34 -10.14 -5.77
C ASP A 82 6.12 -9.32 -5.38
N LEU A 83 5.64 -8.46 -6.29
CA LEU A 83 4.46 -7.62 -6.05
C LEU A 83 3.25 -8.14 -6.83
N VAL A 84 2.09 -8.02 -6.21
CA VAL A 84 0.77 -8.17 -6.83
C VAL A 84 0.16 -6.78 -6.98
N CYS A 85 -0.59 -6.59 -8.06
CA CYS A 85 -1.36 -5.38 -8.31
C CYS A 85 -2.82 -5.75 -8.56
N VAL A 86 -3.73 -5.07 -7.86
CA VAL A 86 -5.18 -5.24 -7.97
C VAL A 86 -5.79 -3.90 -8.41
N PRO A 87 -6.25 -3.78 -9.67
CA PRO A 87 -6.91 -2.57 -10.15
C PRO A 87 -8.37 -2.52 -9.68
N ALA A 88 -8.87 -1.31 -9.43
CA ALA A 88 -10.27 -1.03 -9.12
C ALA A 88 -10.69 0.33 -9.70
N PHE A 89 -11.98 0.50 -9.98
CA PHE A 89 -12.55 1.82 -10.25
C PHE A 89 -12.77 2.57 -8.94
N VAL A 90 -12.54 3.87 -8.95
CA VAL A 90 -12.87 4.75 -7.83
C VAL A 90 -13.36 6.09 -8.37
N ASP A 91 -14.43 6.62 -7.81
CA ASP A 91 -14.89 7.96 -8.14
C ASP A 91 -14.15 8.99 -7.29
N VAL A 92 -13.70 10.07 -7.94
CA VAL A 92 -13.02 11.19 -7.28
C VAL A 92 -13.54 12.53 -7.78
N LYS A 93 -13.48 13.53 -6.91
CA LYS A 93 -13.81 14.90 -7.27
C LYS A 93 -12.58 15.63 -7.80
N ILE A 94 -12.68 16.12 -9.03
CA ILE A 94 -11.69 17.00 -9.65
C ILE A 94 -12.39 18.24 -10.14
N ASN A 95 -11.95 19.41 -9.66
CA ASN A 95 -12.56 20.70 -9.99
C ASN A 95 -14.08 20.74 -9.74
N GLY A 96 -14.56 20.01 -8.73
CA GLY A 96 -15.99 19.93 -8.39
C GLY A 96 -16.79 18.91 -9.21
N GLU A 97 -16.19 18.28 -10.22
CA GLU A 97 -16.84 17.23 -11.03
C GLU A 97 -16.42 15.83 -10.56
N ASP A 98 -17.37 14.90 -10.55
CA ASP A 98 -17.08 13.49 -10.32
C ASP A 98 -16.41 12.90 -11.57
N ARG A 99 -15.25 12.26 -11.37
CA ARG A 99 -14.46 11.60 -12.39
C ARG A 99 -14.14 10.20 -11.93
N THR A 100 -14.33 9.21 -12.81
CA THR A 100 -13.89 7.85 -12.54
C THR A 100 -12.39 7.73 -12.79
N ALA A 101 -11.65 7.33 -11.74
CA ALA A 101 -10.24 7.01 -11.78
C ALA A 101 -10.02 5.49 -11.69
N ILE A 102 -8.82 5.06 -12.07
CA ILE A 102 -8.33 3.72 -11.76
C ILE A 102 -7.44 3.82 -10.52
N LYS A 103 -7.77 3.04 -9.49
CA LYS A 103 -6.92 2.78 -8.34
C LYS A 103 -6.15 1.49 -8.57
N PHE A 104 -4.86 1.49 -8.26
CA PHE A 104 -4.03 0.28 -8.20
C PHE A 104 -3.61 0.04 -6.76
N VAL A 105 -4.06 -1.07 -6.17
CA VAL A 105 -3.58 -1.53 -4.88
C VAL A 105 -2.41 -2.47 -5.13
N ILE A 106 -1.26 -2.18 -4.54
CA ILE A 106 -0.01 -2.91 -4.74
C ILE A 106 0.46 -3.44 -3.39
N GLU A 107 0.78 -4.72 -3.33
CA GLU A 107 1.21 -5.39 -2.11
C GLU A 107 2.18 -6.54 -2.43
N PRO A 108 3.03 -6.99 -1.47
CA PRO A 108 3.80 -8.21 -1.61
C PRO A 108 2.90 -9.41 -1.89
N ARG A 109 3.33 -10.29 -2.80
CA ARG A 109 2.65 -11.56 -3.04
C ARG A 109 2.71 -12.40 -1.76
N GLN A 110 1.55 -12.72 -1.18
CA GLN A 110 1.48 -13.72 -0.11
C GLN A 110 1.95 -15.06 -0.66
N GLN A 111 2.95 -15.65 -0.02
CA GLN A 111 3.34 -17.03 -0.33
C GLN A 111 2.22 -17.94 0.17
N ARG A 112 1.65 -18.76 -0.71
CA ARG A 112 0.76 -19.83 -0.27
C ARG A 112 1.60 -20.84 0.48
N THR A 113 1.46 -20.88 1.81
CA THR A 113 1.90 -22.01 2.62
C THR A 113 1.01 -23.20 2.26
N HIS A 114 1.64 -24.28 1.77
CA HIS A 114 1.00 -25.56 1.52
C HIS A 114 0.88 -26.38 2.80
#